data_AF-A0A2R6X0W0-F1
#
_entry.id   AF-A0A2R6X0W0-F1
#
_cell.length_a   1.000
_cell.length_b   1.000
_cell.length_c   1.000
_cell.angle_alpha   90.00
_cell.angle_beta   90.00
_cell.angle_gamma   90.00
#
_symmetry.space_group_name_H-M   'P 1'
#
loop_
_entity.id
_entity.type
_entity.pdbx_description
1 polymer ?
#
loop_
_entity_poly.entity_id
_entity_poly.type
_entity_poly.pdbx_seq_one_letter_code
_entity_poly.pdbx_strand_id
1 'polypeptide(L)'
;MTRNPSIPRLRKRAHWQQPQQSWHPRSPRGRAAERGGGTAGGGSEGGSLGMIAQAAVVGVAAMLMVRLFRRLRCFLLPGLECPLEESETDRAGRLAELKVADVFQGVPGVQVYSSLRIPDTGHRGRREIDLVLVLKRELYVVEVKNWSGEIRLQPDGGWCQIRKNGSVQSHPNIVEETKYRASLLESYIARRGVKLPQEFVQPKVILVNEDCRPEQAIVMQPEVLLPDQWQNFLERNSSRGFMSWLKKLAKPSAKPEGLNDAAHKQLHFILSTAPTWDRLVLVGGSTLVGDFQRFKGTQEDLDALRRMKRSNISQMSVSHQRRWLPQIIGAIIGAKPFVKLVMSSRDYREGNPGWSERKQQEVMNEEIEVRSGLEVIFRVVGQSKLQNFPVNSISVMTLSA
;
A
#
# COMPACT_ATOMS: atom_id res chain seq x y z
N MET A 1 -57.89 30.16 12.50
CA MET A 1 -57.84 30.82 11.18
C MET A 1 -56.50 30.47 10.53
N THR A 2 -56.30 29.27 10.00
CA THR A 2 -56.54 28.85 8.59
C THR A 2 -55.88 29.74 7.54
N ARG A 3 -54.74 29.31 6.99
CA ARG A 3 -54.68 28.73 5.63
C ARG A 3 -53.32 28.10 5.33
N ASN A 4 -53.41 26.93 4.71
CA ASN A 4 -52.38 25.97 4.30
C ASN A 4 -51.91 26.31 2.84
N PRO A 5 -51.07 25.51 2.16
CA PRO A 5 -49.90 25.95 1.41
C PRO A 5 -50.14 25.86 -0.12
N SER A 6 -49.15 26.20 -0.93
CA SER A 6 -49.22 26.04 -2.39
C SER A 6 -47.99 25.33 -2.95
N ILE A 7 -48.21 24.06 -3.30
CA ILE A 7 -47.46 23.26 -4.28
C ILE A 7 -48.04 23.54 -5.68
N PRO A 8 -47.20 23.64 -6.73
CA PRO A 8 -47.43 22.85 -7.95
C PRO A 8 -46.10 22.35 -8.57
N ARG A 9 -45.97 21.33 -9.42
CA ARG A 9 -46.84 20.28 -10.00
C ARG A 9 -45.86 19.29 -10.68
N LEU A 10 -46.15 17.99 -10.57
CA LEU A 10 -45.60 16.91 -11.39
C LEU A 10 -46.06 17.01 -12.85
N ARG A 11 -45.16 16.75 -13.81
CA ARG A 11 -45.32 16.17 -15.18
C ARG A 11 -43.90 16.08 -15.79
N LYS A 12 -43.42 15.08 -16.53
CA LYS A 12 -43.95 13.86 -17.15
C LYS A 12 -42.76 12.90 -17.37
N ARG A 13 -43.06 11.59 -17.33
CA ARG A 13 -42.20 10.47 -17.74
C ARG A 13 -41.74 10.61 -19.19
N ALA A 14 -40.47 10.28 -19.46
CA ALA A 14 -39.99 9.88 -20.77
C ALA A 14 -39.43 8.46 -20.67
N HIS A 15 -40.06 7.54 -21.42
CA HIS A 15 -39.61 6.18 -21.67
C HIS A 15 -38.29 6.21 -22.44
N TRP A 16 -37.28 5.48 -21.99
CA TRP A 16 -36.19 5.00 -22.84
C TRP A 16 -36.10 3.48 -22.71
N GLN A 17 -36.43 2.83 -23.82
CA GLN A 17 -36.30 1.40 -24.05
C GLN A 17 -34.81 1.04 -24.18
N GLN A 18 -34.37 -0.01 -23.49
CA GLN A 18 -33.09 -0.68 -23.74
C GLN A 18 -33.27 -1.67 -24.92
N PRO A 19 -32.32 -1.73 -25.87
CA PRO A 19 -32.23 -2.86 -26.78
C PRO A 19 -31.46 -4.02 -26.11
N GLN A 20 -32.15 -5.14 -25.94
CA GLN A 20 -31.52 -6.44 -25.73
C GLN A 20 -30.78 -6.86 -27.01
N GLN A 21 -29.49 -7.19 -26.90
CA GLN A 21 -28.81 -7.99 -27.91
C GLN A 21 -28.22 -9.24 -27.24
N SER A 22 -28.90 -10.36 -27.46
CA SER A 22 -28.45 -11.71 -27.17
C SER A 22 -27.57 -12.20 -28.32
N TRP A 23 -26.34 -12.59 -28.00
CA TRP A 23 -25.44 -13.26 -28.94
C TRP A 23 -25.49 -14.78 -28.70
N HIS A 24 -26.06 -15.51 -29.66
CA HIS A 24 -25.92 -16.95 -29.81
C HIS A 24 -24.87 -17.25 -30.90
N PRO A 25 -23.87 -18.12 -30.66
CA PRO A 25 -23.08 -18.69 -31.74
C PRO A 25 -23.80 -19.89 -32.35
N ARG A 26 -24.15 -19.77 -33.64
CA ARG A 26 -24.57 -20.87 -34.52
C ARG A 26 -23.36 -21.75 -34.86
N SER A 27 -23.53 -23.05 -34.75
CA SER A 27 -22.69 -24.06 -35.37
C SER A 27 -23.10 -24.28 -36.84
N PRO A 28 -22.16 -24.58 -37.75
CA PRO A 28 -22.50 -25.19 -39.03
C PRO A 28 -22.06 -26.66 -39.04
N ARG A 29 -23.05 -27.57 -39.16
CA ARG A 29 -22.88 -28.87 -39.79
C ARG A 29 -23.05 -28.67 -41.30
N GLY A 30 -22.05 -29.04 -42.09
CA GLY A 30 -22.18 -29.36 -43.50
C GLY A 30 -21.73 -30.80 -43.70
N ARG A 31 -22.56 -31.62 -44.35
CA ARG A 31 -22.46 -33.08 -44.50
C ARG A 31 -22.46 -33.42 -46.00
N ALA A 32 -21.92 -34.59 -46.33
CA ALA A 32 -22.08 -35.38 -47.58
C ALA A 32 -21.12 -35.00 -48.73
N ALA A 33 -20.61 -35.90 -49.59
CA ALA A 33 -20.85 -37.32 -49.89
C ALA A 33 -19.59 -37.86 -50.64
N GLU A 34 -19.14 -39.09 -50.40
CA GLU A 34 -19.24 -40.28 -51.29
C GLU A 34 -18.03 -40.57 -52.23
N ARG A 35 -17.55 -41.83 -52.14
CA ARG A 35 -16.99 -42.78 -53.15
C ARG A 35 -15.88 -42.27 -54.11
N GLY A 36 -14.82 -43.00 -54.48
CA GLY A 36 -14.38 -44.39 -54.38
C GLY A 36 -13.35 -44.65 -55.51
N GLY A 37 -12.41 -45.60 -55.32
CA GLY A 37 -11.41 -46.07 -56.33
C GLY A 37 -10.24 -45.10 -56.57
N GLY A 38 -8.99 -45.46 -56.84
CA GLY A 38 -8.31 -46.70 -57.22
C GLY A 38 -7.08 -46.30 -58.07
N THR A 39 -5.96 -47.01 -57.87
CA THR A 39 -4.76 -47.12 -58.74
C THR A 39 -3.73 -45.98 -58.88
N ALA A 40 -2.54 -46.26 -58.32
CA ALA A 40 -1.16 -46.19 -58.85
C ALA A 40 -0.74 -45.18 -59.95
N GLY A 41 0.41 -44.53 -59.73
CA GLY A 41 1.25 -43.93 -60.79
C GLY A 41 2.24 -42.91 -60.24
N GLY A 42 3.54 -43.13 -60.42
CA GLY A 42 4.63 -42.39 -59.78
C GLY A 42 4.97 -41.01 -60.36
N GLY A 43 5.89 -40.29 -59.71
CA GLY A 43 6.61 -39.18 -60.34
C GLY A 43 7.04 -38.03 -59.41
N SER A 44 8.35 -37.99 -59.14
CA SER A 44 9.17 -36.82 -58.76
C SER A 44 9.09 -36.26 -57.32
N GLU A 45 9.91 -36.85 -56.44
CA GLU A 45 10.47 -36.16 -55.27
C GLU A 45 11.69 -35.34 -55.71
N GLY A 46 11.64 -34.02 -55.60
CA GLY A 46 12.77 -33.16 -55.96
C GLY A 46 12.48 -31.67 -55.81
N GLY A 47 12.07 -31.21 -54.63
CA GLY A 47 11.86 -29.76 -54.41
C GLY A 47 11.45 -29.33 -53.01
N SER A 48 10.98 -30.24 -52.14
CA SER A 48 10.38 -29.85 -50.86
C SER A 48 11.39 -29.61 -49.72
N LEU A 49 12.58 -30.23 -49.76
CA LEU A 49 13.55 -30.16 -48.66
C LEU A 49 14.23 -28.78 -48.51
N GLY A 50 14.41 -28.04 -49.60
CA GLY A 50 15.05 -26.71 -49.57
C GLY A 50 14.19 -25.62 -48.93
N MET A 51 12.88 -25.63 -49.20
CA MET A 51 11.95 -24.63 -48.64
C MET A 51 11.66 -24.88 -47.15
N ILE A 52 11.59 -26.14 -46.71
CA ILE A 52 11.37 -26.48 -45.29
C ILE A 52 12.59 -26.07 -44.44
N ALA A 53 13.80 -26.24 -44.96
CA ALA A 53 15.03 -25.82 -44.29
C ALA A 53 15.13 -24.29 -44.15
N GLN A 54 14.78 -23.52 -45.20
CA GLN A 54 14.77 -22.06 -45.14
C GLN A 54 13.70 -21.53 -44.17
N ALA A 55 12.49 -22.11 -44.17
CA ALA A 55 11.43 -21.73 -43.23
C ALA A 55 11.81 -22.03 -41.76
N ALA A 56 12.48 -23.15 -41.50
CA ALA A 56 12.97 -23.49 -40.16
C ALA A 56 14.06 -22.51 -39.68
N VAL A 57 15.00 -22.13 -40.54
CA VAL A 57 16.07 -21.16 -40.20
C VAL A 57 15.49 -19.78 -39.93
N VAL A 58 14.52 -19.32 -40.74
CA VAL A 58 13.81 -18.05 -40.51
C VAL A 58 12.99 -18.10 -39.21
N GLY A 59 12.33 -19.22 -38.92
CA GLY A 59 11.58 -19.42 -37.67
C GLY A 59 12.47 -19.39 -36.42
N VAL A 60 13.64 -20.04 -36.47
CA VAL A 60 14.62 -20.02 -35.38
C VAL A 60 15.23 -18.63 -35.22
N ALA A 61 15.58 -17.95 -36.31
CA ALA A 61 16.10 -16.58 -36.29
C ALA A 61 15.06 -15.58 -35.72
N ALA A 62 13.80 -15.69 -36.13
CA ALA A 62 12.71 -14.87 -35.58
C ALA A 62 12.49 -15.15 -34.09
N MET A 63 12.53 -16.41 -33.66
CA MET A 63 12.42 -16.78 -32.25
C MET A 63 13.62 -16.27 -31.42
N LEU A 64 14.83 -16.30 -31.97
CA LEU A 64 16.02 -15.72 -31.35
C LEU A 64 15.93 -14.20 -31.27
N MET A 65 15.44 -13.53 -32.31
CA MET A 65 15.19 -12.08 -32.33
C MET A 65 14.13 -11.66 -31.32
N VAL A 66 13.03 -12.42 -31.18
CA VAL A 66 12.01 -12.18 -30.15
C VAL A 66 12.60 -12.37 -28.75
N ARG A 67 13.41 -13.42 -28.54
CA ARG A 67 14.10 -13.66 -27.26
C ARG A 67 15.12 -12.56 -26.94
N LEU A 68 15.86 -12.09 -27.95
CA LEU A 68 16.82 -11.00 -27.85
C LEU A 68 16.12 -9.68 -27.56
N PHE A 69 15.04 -9.37 -28.27
CA PHE A 69 14.22 -8.18 -28.04
C PHE A 69 13.57 -8.19 -26.65
N ARG A 70 13.09 -9.34 -26.19
CA ARG A 70 12.55 -9.50 -24.83
C ARG A 70 13.63 -9.30 -23.77
N ARG A 71 14.85 -9.82 -23.98
CA ARG A 71 16.00 -9.59 -23.09
C ARG A 71 16.45 -8.12 -23.09
N LEU A 72 16.55 -7.50 -24.26
CA LEU A 72 16.91 -6.08 -24.43
C LEU A 72 15.85 -5.17 -23.83
N ARG A 73 14.56 -5.46 -24.00
CA ARG A 73 13.45 -4.69 -23.38
C ARG A 73 13.49 -4.74 -21.86
N CYS A 74 13.72 -5.91 -21.26
CA CYS A 74 13.89 -6.02 -19.80
C CYS A 74 15.13 -5.27 -19.27
N PHE A 75 16.11 -5.03 -20.13
CA PHE A 75 17.35 -4.34 -19.79
C PHE A 75 17.30 -2.82 -20.03
N LEU A 76 16.73 -2.39 -21.16
CA LEU A 76 16.65 -0.99 -21.59
C LEU A 76 15.45 -0.25 -21.00
N LEU A 77 14.36 -0.98 -20.69
CA LEU A 77 13.11 -0.43 -20.18
C LEU A 77 12.62 -1.19 -18.93
N PRO A 78 13.43 -1.33 -17.87
CA PRO A 78 12.96 -1.89 -16.62
C PRO A 78 11.88 -0.96 -16.03
N GLY A 79 10.64 -1.47 -15.91
CA GLY A 79 9.52 -0.72 -15.34
C GLY A 79 8.30 -0.49 -16.25
N LEU A 80 8.35 -0.91 -17.52
CA LEU A 80 7.22 -0.77 -18.46
C LEU A 80 6.06 -1.75 -18.21
N GLU A 81 6.22 -2.70 -17.28
CA GLU A 81 5.17 -3.61 -16.82
C GLU A 81 5.07 -3.55 -15.30
N CYS A 82 4.46 -2.50 -14.77
CA CYS A 82 3.86 -2.50 -13.43
C CYS A 82 2.67 -1.53 -13.37
N PRO A 83 1.57 -1.75 -14.12
CA PRO A 83 0.32 -1.10 -13.80
C PRO A 83 -0.33 -1.92 -12.68
N LEU A 84 0.23 -1.87 -11.48
CA LEU A 84 -0.60 -2.13 -10.31
C LEU A 84 -1.48 -0.90 -10.18
N GLU A 85 -2.62 -0.97 -10.85
CA GLU A 85 -3.65 0.04 -10.76
C GLU A 85 -4.22 -0.06 -9.34
N GLU A 86 -3.72 0.81 -8.47
CA GLU A 86 -4.34 1.06 -7.17
C GLU A 86 -5.78 1.49 -7.43
N SER A 87 -6.74 0.91 -6.71
CA SER A 87 -8.12 1.32 -6.91
C SER A 87 -8.26 2.80 -6.57
N GLU A 88 -9.11 3.53 -7.31
CA GLU A 88 -9.38 4.94 -7.02
C GLU A 88 -9.87 5.16 -5.58
N THR A 89 -10.54 4.16 -5.00
CA THR A 89 -11.00 4.21 -3.59
C THR A 89 -9.83 4.13 -2.62
N ASP A 90 -8.88 3.21 -2.83
CA ASP A 90 -7.70 3.07 -1.97
C ASP A 90 -6.79 4.29 -2.09
N ARG A 91 -6.59 4.77 -3.32
CA ARG A 91 -5.84 6.01 -3.58
C ARG A 91 -6.46 7.20 -2.87
N ALA A 92 -7.78 7.36 -2.96
CA ALA A 92 -8.50 8.45 -2.29
C ALA A 92 -8.47 8.32 -0.76
N GLY A 93 -8.47 7.10 -0.20
CA GLY A 93 -8.29 6.86 1.23
C GLY A 93 -6.89 7.29 1.70
N ARG A 94 -5.85 6.81 1.02
CA ARG A 94 -4.46 7.16 1.32
C ARG A 94 -4.17 8.65 1.20
N LEU A 95 -4.70 9.32 0.17
CA LEU A 95 -4.56 10.77 0.02
C LEU A 95 -5.27 11.54 1.15
N ALA A 96 -6.40 11.04 1.63
CA ALA A 96 -7.08 11.62 2.78
C ALA A 96 -6.26 11.47 4.06
N GLU A 97 -5.70 10.29 4.34
CA GLU A 97 -4.80 10.08 5.48
C GLU A 97 -3.60 11.03 5.44
N LEU A 98 -2.94 11.16 4.28
CA LEU A 98 -1.83 12.08 4.09
C LEU A 98 -2.24 13.55 4.33
N LYS A 99 -3.41 13.96 3.82
CA LYS A 99 -3.93 15.31 4.03
C LYS A 99 -4.18 15.57 5.52
N VAL A 100 -4.77 14.62 6.23
CA VAL A 100 -5.01 14.75 7.67
C VAL A 100 -3.69 14.84 8.44
N ALA A 101 -2.71 14.01 8.08
CA ALA A 101 -1.38 14.03 8.68
C ALA A 101 -0.68 15.39 8.50
N ASP A 102 -0.65 15.91 7.26
CA ASP A 102 -0.01 17.18 6.92
C ASP A 102 -0.61 18.35 7.71
N VAL A 103 -1.93 18.38 7.83
CA VAL A 103 -2.63 19.42 8.60
C VAL A 103 -2.22 19.34 10.07
N PHE A 104 -2.14 18.15 10.68
CA PHE A 104 -1.71 18.03 12.07
C PHE A 104 -0.22 18.28 12.29
N GLN A 105 0.64 17.98 11.32
CA GLN A 105 2.06 18.33 11.37
C GLN A 105 2.26 19.84 11.41
N GLY A 106 1.38 20.60 10.76
CA GLY A 106 1.36 22.06 10.82
C GLY A 106 0.94 22.65 12.16
N VAL A 107 0.48 21.84 13.13
CA VAL A 107 0.02 22.32 14.43
C VAL A 107 1.17 22.33 15.46
N PRO A 108 1.56 23.50 16.01
CA PRO A 108 2.58 23.58 17.06
C PRO A 108 2.27 22.72 18.28
N GLY A 109 3.25 21.92 18.68
CA GLY A 109 3.16 21.04 19.86
C GLY A 109 2.49 19.69 19.62
N VAL A 110 2.14 19.37 18.37
CA VAL A 110 1.67 18.05 17.96
C VAL A 110 2.79 17.32 17.23
N GLN A 111 3.05 16.08 17.62
CA GLN A 111 3.88 15.16 16.84
C GLN A 111 2.98 14.13 16.16
N VAL A 112 3.25 13.85 14.89
CA VAL A 112 2.42 12.96 14.07
C VAL A 112 3.24 11.76 13.64
N TYR A 113 2.69 10.56 13.88
CA TYR A 113 3.22 9.30 13.38
C TYR A 113 2.15 8.63 12.53
N SER A 114 2.51 8.12 11.35
CA SER A 114 1.55 7.59 10.39
C SER A 114 1.79 6.11 10.09
N SER A 115 0.70 5.40 9.79
CA SER A 115 0.71 4.00 9.34
C SER A 115 1.49 3.05 10.27
N LEU A 116 1.32 3.23 11.59
CA LEU A 116 1.97 2.38 12.58
C LEU A 116 1.31 1.00 12.60
N ARG A 117 2.12 -0.05 12.52
CA ARG A 117 1.69 -1.45 12.49
C ARG A 117 2.05 -2.13 13.79
N ILE A 118 1.13 -2.03 14.75
CA ILE A 118 1.31 -2.54 16.10
C ILE A 118 1.02 -4.05 16.13
N PRO A 119 1.92 -4.87 16.70
CA PRO A 119 1.66 -6.30 16.89
C PRO A 119 0.38 -6.53 17.69
N ASP A 120 -0.50 -7.34 17.13
CA ASP A 120 -1.73 -7.77 17.79
C ASP A 120 -1.38 -8.95 18.72
N THR A 121 -1.56 -8.80 20.02
CA THR A 121 -1.28 -9.88 20.98
C THR A 121 -2.44 -10.87 21.10
N GLY A 122 -3.65 -10.50 20.69
CA GLY A 122 -4.83 -11.37 20.71
C GLY A 122 -4.99 -12.21 19.45
N HIS A 123 -4.42 -11.75 18.33
CA HIS A 123 -4.52 -12.40 17.03
C HIS A 123 -3.16 -12.54 16.33
N ARG A 124 -3.04 -13.46 15.37
CA ARG A 124 -1.83 -13.52 14.54
C ARG A 124 -1.81 -12.33 13.59
N GLY A 125 -0.91 -11.36 13.81
CA GLY A 125 -0.64 -10.30 12.85
C GLY A 125 -0.23 -8.97 13.46
N ARG A 126 -0.31 -7.93 12.64
CA ARG A 126 -0.14 -6.52 13.02
C ARG A 126 -1.42 -5.77 12.66
N ARG A 127 -1.82 -4.79 13.48
CA ARG A 127 -2.90 -3.85 13.17
C ARG A 127 -2.32 -2.51 12.79
N GLU A 128 -2.82 -1.96 11.71
CA GLU A 128 -2.46 -0.62 11.26
C GLU A 128 -3.26 0.43 12.03
N ILE A 129 -2.56 1.48 12.42
CA ILE A 129 -3.09 2.73 12.96
C ILE A 129 -2.72 3.81 11.96
N ASP A 130 -3.73 4.45 11.38
CA ASP A 130 -3.53 5.45 10.33
C ASP A 130 -2.68 6.61 10.86
N LEU A 131 -3.06 7.15 12.02
CA LEU A 131 -2.34 8.25 12.65
C LEU A 131 -2.29 8.13 14.18
N VAL A 132 -1.13 8.46 14.75
CA VAL A 132 -0.93 8.71 16.17
C VAL A 132 -0.51 10.16 16.36
N LEU A 133 -1.29 10.92 17.12
CA LEU A 133 -0.99 12.31 17.46
C LEU A 133 -0.53 12.38 18.92
N VAL A 134 0.70 12.83 19.16
CA VAL A 134 1.23 13.00 20.51
C VAL A 134 1.21 14.48 20.89
N LEU A 135 0.53 14.78 21.99
CA LEU A 135 0.54 16.07 22.65
C LEU A 135 1.17 15.93 24.05
N LYS A 136 1.40 17.06 24.71
CA LYS A 136 2.00 17.11 26.05
C LYS A 136 1.28 16.26 27.11
N ARG A 137 -0.03 16.05 26.97
CA ARG A 137 -0.88 15.42 28.01
C ARG A 137 -1.77 14.29 27.50
N GLU A 138 -1.83 14.10 26.21
CA GLU A 138 -2.75 13.18 25.57
C GLU A 138 -2.11 12.62 24.30
N LEU A 139 -2.51 11.40 23.95
CA LEU A 139 -2.16 10.75 22.70
C LEU A 139 -3.45 10.36 22.00
N TYR A 140 -3.58 10.69 20.72
CA TYR A 140 -4.75 10.30 19.93
C TYR A 140 -4.41 9.18 18.97
N VAL A 141 -5.24 8.15 18.95
CA VAL A 141 -5.21 7.10 17.93
C VAL A 141 -6.34 7.39 16.96
N VAL A 142 -5.98 7.74 15.74
CA VAL A 142 -6.89 8.31 14.76
C VAL A 142 -7.05 7.35 13.58
N GLU A 143 -8.29 7.00 13.30
CA GLU A 143 -8.73 6.33 12.07
C GLU A 143 -9.29 7.38 11.11
N VAL A 144 -8.90 7.35 9.83
CA VAL A 144 -9.38 8.30 8.83
C VAL A 144 -10.27 7.58 7.81
N LYS A 145 -11.46 8.14 7.55
CA LYS A 145 -12.39 7.64 6.52
C LYS A 145 -12.78 8.73 5.54
N ASN A 146 -12.52 8.47 4.26
CA ASN A 146 -12.92 9.31 3.13
C ASN A 146 -14.24 8.82 2.48
N TRP A 147 -15.21 8.43 3.30
CA TRP A 147 -16.48 7.87 2.83
C TRP A 147 -17.45 8.95 2.37
N SER A 148 -18.21 8.70 1.30
CA SER A 148 -19.30 9.57 0.86
C SER A 148 -20.64 8.85 0.91
N GLY A 149 -21.73 9.61 0.84
CA GLY A 149 -23.10 9.08 0.88
C GLY A 149 -23.63 8.96 2.31
N GLU A 150 -24.67 8.14 2.49
CA GLU A 150 -25.30 7.95 3.80
C GLU A 150 -24.56 6.87 4.60
N ILE A 151 -24.31 7.14 5.88
CA ILE A 151 -23.73 6.16 6.80
C ILE A 151 -24.73 5.85 7.90
N ARG A 152 -25.11 4.57 8.03
CA ARG A 152 -26.10 4.09 9.00
C ARG A 152 -25.47 3.16 10.03
N LEU A 153 -25.96 3.18 11.26
CA LEU A 153 -25.55 2.24 12.31
C LEU A 153 -26.39 0.97 12.16
N GLN A 154 -25.72 -0.17 12.19
CA GLN A 154 -26.35 -1.47 12.14
C GLN A 154 -26.63 -1.97 13.56
N PRO A 155 -27.60 -2.90 13.74
CA PRO A 155 -27.96 -3.44 15.06
C PRO A 155 -26.80 -4.14 15.80
N ASP A 156 -25.81 -4.66 15.06
CA ASP A 156 -24.59 -5.27 15.60
C ASP A 156 -23.51 -4.23 15.99
N GLY A 157 -23.81 -2.94 15.85
CA GLY A 157 -22.87 -1.84 16.06
C GLY A 157 -21.97 -1.56 14.85
N GLY A 158 -22.03 -2.36 13.79
CA GLY A 158 -21.36 -2.12 12.53
C GLY A 158 -21.91 -0.89 11.82
N TRP A 159 -21.19 -0.39 10.81
CA TRP A 159 -21.60 0.76 10.03
C TRP A 159 -21.95 0.32 8.61
N CYS A 160 -22.94 0.95 7.98
CA CYS A 160 -23.38 0.63 6.63
C CYS A 160 -23.30 1.88 5.77
N GLN A 161 -22.51 1.84 4.70
CA GLN A 161 -22.36 2.93 3.75
C GLN A 161 -23.25 2.70 2.54
N ILE A 162 -24.14 3.65 2.26
CA ILE A 162 -24.92 3.72 1.02
C ILE A 162 -24.30 4.82 0.16
N ARG A 163 -23.56 4.40 -0.89
CA ARG A 163 -22.85 5.32 -1.78
C ARG A 163 -23.82 6.03 -2.73
N LYS A 164 -23.36 7.13 -3.35
CA LYS A 164 -24.16 7.93 -4.31
C LYS A 164 -24.70 7.12 -5.51
N ASN A 165 -24.00 6.07 -5.92
CA ASN A 165 -24.42 5.16 -6.99
C ASN A 165 -25.41 4.07 -6.52
N GLY A 166 -25.86 4.12 -5.27
CA GLY A 166 -26.77 3.15 -4.66
C GLY A 166 -26.09 1.88 -4.15
N SER A 167 -24.78 1.68 -4.35
CA SER A 167 -24.10 0.49 -3.83
C SER A 167 -23.99 0.58 -2.30
N VAL A 168 -24.26 -0.55 -1.65
CA VAL A 168 -24.23 -0.68 -0.19
C VAL A 168 -22.98 -1.46 0.22
N GLN A 169 -22.25 -0.95 1.21
CA GLN A 169 -21.09 -1.61 1.79
C GLN A 169 -21.22 -1.67 3.31
N SER A 170 -21.14 -2.88 3.86
CA SER A 170 -21.11 -3.12 5.31
C SER A 170 -19.69 -3.01 5.83
N HIS A 171 -19.54 -2.40 6.99
CA HIS A 171 -18.30 -2.17 7.71
C HIS A 171 -18.45 -2.64 9.16
N PRO A 172 -17.35 -3.07 9.81
CA PRO A 172 -17.37 -3.38 11.24
C PRO A 172 -17.63 -2.12 12.08
N ASN A 173 -17.74 -2.30 13.41
CA ASN A 173 -17.84 -1.17 14.33
C ASN A 173 -16.50 -0.43 14.40
N ILE A 174 -16.36 0.62 13.58
CA ILE A 174 -15.11 1.37 13.41
C ILE A 174 -14.63 2.00 14.73
N VAL A 175 -15.55 2.45 15.57
CA VAL A 175 -15.19 3.06 16.87
C VAL A 175 -14.62 2.01 17.82
N GLU A 176 -15.24 0.84 17.92
CA GLU A 176 -14.71 -0.25 18.74
C GLU A 176 -13.41 -0.82 18.18
N GLU A 177 -13.25 -0.91 16.86
CA GLU A 177 -11.95 -1.26 16.26
C GLU A 177 -10.86 -0.24 16.59
N THR A 178 -11.18 1.05 16.58
CA THR A 178 -10.23 2.12 16.91
C THR A 178 -9.84 2.08 18.38
N LYS A 179 -10.81 1.84 19.28
CA LYS A 179 -10.55 1.60 20.72
C LYS A 179 -9.66 0.38 20.94
N TYR A 180 -9.89 -0.69 20.19
CA TYR A 180 -9.05 -1.87 20.25
C TYR A 180 -7.61 -1.59 19.79
N ARG A 181 -7.43 -0.87 18.68
CA ARG A 181 -6.11 -0.45 18.22
C ARG A 181 -5.40 0.46 19.23
N ALA A 182 -6.14 1.34 19.90
CA ALA A 182 -5.63 2.16 20.99
C ALA A 182 -5.10 1.32 22.17
N SER A 183 -5.84 0.30 22.61
CA SER A 183 -5.38 -0.57 23.70
C SER A 183 -4.17 -1.44 23.31
N LEU A 184 -4.08 -1.85 22.04
CA LEU A 184 -2.88 -2.51 21.50
C LEU A 184 -1.66 -1.58 21.55
N LEU A 185 -1.82 -0.31 21.15
CA LEU A 185 -0.75 0.68 21.19
C LEU A 185 -0.30 0.97 22.63
N GLU A 186 -1.24 1.17 23.56
CA GLU A 186 -0.93 1.33 24.99
C GLU A 186 -0.11 0.16 25.52
N SER A 187 -0.56 -1.07 25.24
CA SER A 187 0.13 -2.30 25.65
C SER A 187 1.52 -2.40 25.04
N TYR A 188 1.67 -1.98 23.78
CA TYR A 188 2.93 -1.95 23.06
C TYR A 188 3.92 -0.94 23.67
N ILE A 189 3.45 0.25 24.03
CA ILE A 189 4.24 1.29 24.70
C ILE A 189 4.66 0.83 26.11
N ALA A 190 3.73 0.25 26.87
CA ALA A 190 3.98 -0.28 28.21
C ALA A 190 5.06 -1.36 28.23
N ARG A 191 5.02 -2.31 27.28
CA ARG A 191 6.06 -3.36 27.14
C ARG A 191 7.45 -2.82 26.82
N ARG A 192 7.55 -1.57 26.34
CA ARG A 192 8.80 -0.88 26.03
C ARG A 192 9.23 0.12 27.11
N GLY A 193 8.63 0.02 28.29
CA GLY A 193 9.07 0.73 29.50
C GLY A 193 8.41 2.07 29.77
N VAL A 194 7.38 2.46 29.01
CA VAL A 194 6.63 3.70 29.26
C VAL A 194 5.23 3.36 29.74
N LYS A 195 4.94 3.64 31.01
CA LYS A 195 3.59 3.52 31.57
C LYS A 195 2.85 4.84 31.33
N LEU A 196 1.83 4.81 30.49
CA LEU A 196 0.99 5.97 30.23
C LEU A 196 -0.01 6.19 31.38
N PRO A 197 -0.36 7.45 31.70
CA PRO A 197 -1.46 7.77 32.61
C PRO A 197 -2.78 7.13 32.16
N GLN A 198 -3.69 6.95 33.11
CA GLN A 198 -5.04 6.48 32.79
C GLN A 198 -5.74 7.48 31.85
N GLU A 199 -6.46 6.94 30.86
CA GLU A 199 -7.14 7.75 29.82
C GLU A 199 -6.19 8.65 29.00
N PHE A 200 -4.87 8.39 28.98
CA PHE A 200 -3.94 9.18 28.17
C PHE A 200 -4.15 8.96 26.67
N VAL A 201 -4.54 7.74 26.26
CA VAL A 201 -4.81 7.43 24.85
C VAL A 201 -6.29 7.58 24.52
N GLN A 202 -6.57 8.37 23.49
CA GLN A 202 -7.91 8.78 23.08
C GLN A 202 -8.17 8.31 21.64
N PRO A 203 -9.06 7.34 21.41
CA PRO A 203 -9.42 6.89 20.08
C PRO A 203 -10.33 7.90 19.38
N LYS A 204 -10.07 8.16 18.10
CA LYS A 204 -10.86 9.06 17.25
C LYS A 204 -11.04 8.51 15.84
N VAL A 205 -12.20 8.75 15.25
CA VAL A 205 -12.53 8.43 13.86
C VAL A 205 -12.84 9.73 13.15
N ILE A 206 -12.13 10.05 12.07
CA ILE A 206 -12.33 11.28 11.30
C ILE A 206 -13.00 10.95 9.96
N LEU A 207 -14.19 11.54 9.75
CA LEU A 207 -14.89 11.52 8.46
C LEU A 207 -14.50 12.79 7.69
N VAL A 208 -13.64 12.67 6.69
CA VAL A 208 -13.06 13.86 6.02
C VAL A 208 -13.88 14.38 4.84
N ASN A 209 -14.78 13.56 4.30
CA ASN A 209 -15.48 13.87 3.06
C ASN A 209 -16.77 14.66 3.34
N GLU A 210 -16.91 15.83 2.74
CA GLU A 210 -18.09 16.70 2.89
C GLU A 210 -19.41 16.05 2.45
N ASP A 211 -19.33 15.10 1.52
CA ASP A 211 -20.48 14.34 1.06
C ASP A 211 -20.89 13.19 2.00
N CYS A 212 -20.17 13.00 3.12
CA CYS A 212 -20.50 12.00 4.13
C CYS A 212 -21.67 12.47 4.99
N ARG A 213 -22.72 11.66 5.07
CA ARG A 213 -23.95 11.95 5.83
C ARG A 213 -24.16 10.84 6.86
N PRO A 214 -23.48 10.90 8.01
CA PRO A 214 -23.70 9.95 9.09
C PRO A 214 -25.06 10.18 9.76
N GLU A 215 -25.72 9.09 10.15
CA GLU A 215 -26.96 9.16 10.93
C GLU A 215 -26.73 9.69 12.35
N GLN A 216 -27.82 10.09 13.01
CA GLN A 216 -27.75 10.74 14.31
C GLN A 216 -27.04 9.90 15.38
N ALA A 217 -27.22 8.57 15.39
CA ALA A 217 -26.58 7.71 16.39
C ALA A 217 -25.04 7.71 16.26
N ILE A 218 -24.51 7.86 15.05
CA ILE A 218 -23.06 8.01 14.79
C ILE A 218 -22.59 9.41 15.17
N VAL A 219 -23.37 10.44 14.82
CA VAL A 219 -23.09 11.85 15.17
C VAL A 219 -22.95 12.06 16.68
N MET A 220 -23.69 11.30 17.49
CA MET A 220 -23.65 11.40 18.95
C MET A 220 -22.45 10.68 19.59
N GLN A 221 -21.63 9.95 18.83
CA GLN A 221 -20.46 9.26 19.37
C GLN A 221 -19.29 10.26 19.56
N PRO A 222 -18.76 10.43 20.79
CA PRO A 222 -17.70 11.42 21.06
C PRO A 222 -16.36 11.09 20.40
N GLU A 223 -16.17 9.86 19.93
CA GLU A 223 -15.02 9.42 19.18
C GLU A 223 -15.05 9.90 17.71
N VAL A 224 -16.21 10.29 17.17
CA VAL A 224 -16.38 10.60 15.75
C VAL A 224 -16.23 12.11 15.50
N LEU A 225 -15.32 12.47 14.60
CA LEU A 225 -15.19 13.80 14.03
C LEU A 225 -15.93 13.85 12.68
N LEU A 226 -16.90 14.74 12.59
CA LEU A 226 -17.75 14.89 11.43
C LEU A 226 -17.09 15.74 10.33
N PRO A 227 -17.55 15.63 9.07
CA PRO A 227 -16.96 16.38 7.96
C PRO A 227 -17.03 17.90 8.13
N ASP A 228 -18.14 18.42 8.61
CA ASP A 228 -18.30 19.86 8.88
C ASP A 228 -17.34 20.33 9.97
N GLN A 229 -17.14 19.53 11.02
CA GLN A 229 -16.17 19.83 12.07
C GLN A 229 -14.73 19.80 11.54
N TRP A 230 -14.41 18.85 10.66
CA TRP A 230 -13.13 18.78 9.97
C TRP A 230 -12.89 19.98 9.04
N GLN A 231 -13.90 20.41 8.28
CA GLN A 231 -13.76 21.57 7.40
C GLN A 231 -13.61 22.87 8.18
N ASN A 232 -14.41 23.06 9.24
CA ASN A 232 -14.25 24.19 10.16
C ASN A 232 -12.83 24.25 10.76
N PHE A 233 -12.21 23.10 10.97
CA PHE A 233 -10.82 23.02 11.43
C PHE A 233 -9.83 23.50 10.36
N LEU A 234 -9.99 23.08 9.10
CA LEU A 234 -9.17 23.52 7.97
C LEU A 234 -9.27 25.03 7.75
N GLU A 235 -10.48 25.59 7.74
CA GLU A 235 -10.73 27.01 7.48
C GLU A 235 -10.12 27.93 8.56
N ARG A 236 -10.05 27.46 9.80
CA ARG A 236 -9.60 28.28 10.94
C ARG A 236 -8.09 28.33 11.10
N ASN A 237 -7.34 27.52 10.35
CA ASN A 237 -5.88 27.54 10.20
C ASN A 237 -5.08 27.91 11.47
N SER A 238 -5.55 27.49 12.64
CA SER A 238 -5.02 27.95 13.91
C SER A 238 -4.98 26.83 14.94
N SER A 239 -3.79 26.66 15.50
CA SER A 239 -3.52 25.83 16.67
C SER A 239 -4.48 26.07 17.84
N ARG A 240 -5.07 27.27 17.94
CA ARG A 240 -6.12 27.62 18.89
C ARG A 240 -7.45 26.91 18.64
N GLY A 241 -7.88 26.79 17.38
CA GLY A 241 -9.09 26.06 17.00
C GLY A 241 -8.97 24.56 17.34
N PHE A 242 -7.82 23.98 17.00
CA PHE A 242 -7.45 22.61 17.37
C PHE A 242 -7.46 22.37 18.87
N MET A 243 -6.71 23.17 19.65
CA MET A 243 -6.60 23.01 21.09
C MET A 243 -7.95 23.24 21.78
N SER A 244 -8.78 24.16 21.26
CA SER A 244 -10.14 24.33 21.75
C SER A 244 -11.04 23.13 21.45
N TRP A 245 -10.85 22.47 20.30
CA TRP A 245 -11.59 21.28 19.91
C TRP A 245 -11.16 20.06 20.72
N LEU A 246 -9.85 19.80 20.83
CA LEU A 246 -9.32 18.73 21.67
C LEU A 246 -9.78 18.88 23.12
N LYS A 247 -9.75 20.10 23.67
CA LYS A 247 -10.28 20.37 25.02
C LYS A 247 -11.77 20.08 25.17
N LYS A 248 -12.58 20.19 24.10
CA LYS A 248 -14.00 19.81 24.12
C LYS A 248 -14.21 18.30 24.09
N LEU A 249 -13.24 17.57 23.52
CA LEU A 249 -13.28 16.10 23.42
C LEU A 249 -12.58 15.40 24.59
N ALA A 250 -11.68 16.10 25.28
CA ALA A 250 -11.11 15.67 26.54
C ALA A 250 -12.24 15.55 27.56
N LYS A 251 -12.36 14.39 28.20
CA LYS A 251 -13.32 14.19 29.28
C LYS A 251 -12.99 15.18 30.42
N PRO A 252 -14.00 15.67 31.17
CA PRO A 252 -13.79 16.52 32.34
C PRO A 252 -13.15 15.77 33.54
N SER A 253 -12.77 14.50 33.39
CA SER A 253 -12.03 13.75 34.41
C SER A 253 -10.68 14.41 34.71
N ALA A 254 -10.19 14.22 35.94
CA ALA A 254 -9.00 14.86 36.48
C ALA A 254 -7.88 14.93 35.44
N LYS A 255 -7.40 16.15 35.16
CA LYS A 255 -6.34 16.44 34.18
C LYS A 255 -5.29 15.33 34.25
N PRO A 256 -5.12 14.48 33.22
CA PRO A 256 -4.10 13.45 33.27
C PRO A 256 -2.76 14.14 33.51
N GLU A 257 -2.01 13.65 34.50
CA GLU A 257 -0.65 14.12 34.73
C GLU A 257 0.12 13.93 33.43
N GLY A 258 0.76 14.99 32.95
CA GLY A 258 1.56 14.90 31.74
C GLY A 258 2.73 13.94 31.94
N LEU A 259 3.26 13.40 30.86
CA LEU A 259 4.49 12.63 30.92
C LEU A 259 5.65 13.53 31.35
N ASN A 260 6.57 13.00 32.16
CA ASN A 260 7.85 13.66 32.39
C ASN A 260 8.70 13.63 31.11
N ASP A 261 9.72 14.49 31.03
CA ASP A 261 10.52 14.65 29.80
C ASP A 261 11.22 13.36 29.37
N ALA A 262 11.65 12.52 30.33
CA ALA A 262 12.29 11.24 30.03
C ALA A 262 11.30 10.23 29.39
N ALA A 263 10.10 10.11 29.97
CA ALA A 263 9.02 9.28 29.44
C ALA A 263 8.55 9.80 28.08
N HIS A 264 8.49 11.12 27.88
CA HIS A 264 8.14 11.72 26.60
C HIS A 264 9.20 11.43 25.52
N LYS A 265 10.49 11.52 25.85
CA LYS A 265 11.59 11.13 24.92
C LYS A 265 11.53 9.65 24.57
N GLN A 266 11.30 8.78 25.56
CA GLN A 266 11.16 7.35 25.34
C GLN A 266 9.91 7.01 24.51
N LEU A 267 8.80 7.71 24.73
CA LEU A 267 7.58 7.58 23.91
C LEU A 267 7.86 7.94 22.46
N HIS A 268 8.52 9.09 22.21
CA HIS A 268 8.93 9.50 20.87
C HIS A 268 9.78 8.42 20.20
N PHE A 269 10.80 7.90 20.90
CA PHE A 269 11.65 6.81 20.39
C PHE A 269 10.85 5.54 20.08
N ILE A 270 9.90 5.14 20.94
CA ILE A 270 9.06 3.96 20.72
C ILE A 270 8.22 4.10 19.46
N LEU A 271 7.63 5.29 19.24
CA LEU A 271 6.76 5.56 18.09
C LEU A 271 7.55 5.77 16.81
N SER A 272 8.69 6.46 16.85
CA SER A 272 9.57 6.66 15.69
C SER A 272 10.22 5.36 15.19
N THR A 273 10.36 4.37 16.07
CA THR A 273 10.88 3.03 15.74
C THR A 273 9.78 1.96 15.64
N ALA A 274 8.51 2.37 15.71
CA ALA A 274 7.41 1.43 15.55
C ALA A 274 7.35 0.89 14.12
N PRO A 275 6.99 -0.39 13.92
CA PRO A 275 6.86 -0.93 12.58
C PRO A 275 5.83 -0.16 11.75
N THR A 276 6.08 0.00 10.47
CA THR A 276 5.16 0.51 9.45
C THR A 276 5.12 -0.50 8.28
N TRP A 277 4.59 -0.09 7.13
CA TRP A 277 4.76 -0.85 5.90
C TRP A 277 6.18 -0.74 5.35
N ASP A 278 6.63 -1.80 4.66
CA ASP A 278 7.78 -1.72 3.77
C ASP A 278 7.39 -0.94 2.50
N ARG A 279 8.37 -0.32 1.86
CA ARG A 279 8.17 0.50 0.66
C ARG A 279 9.10 0.06 -0.45
N LEU A 280 8.56 -0.10 -1.65
CA LEU A 280 9.30 -0.42 -2.86
C LEU A 280 9.14 0.73 -3.86
N VAL A 281 10.21 1.48 -4.12
CA VAL A 281 10.24 2.51 -5.16
C VAL A 281 10.80 1.86 -6.43
N LEU A 282 10.00 1.87 -7.50
CA LEU A 282 10.38 1.33 -8.79
C LEU A 282 11.19 2.36 -9.60
N VAL A 283 11.98 1.86 -10.54
CA VAL A 283 12.57 2.69 -11.59
C VAL A 283 11.43 3.31 -12.40
N GLY A 284 11.37 4.65 -12.45
CA GLY A 284 10.22 5.40 -12.98
C GLY A 284 9.40 6.12 -11.92
N GLY A 285 9.70 5.94 -10.62
CA GLY A 285 9.15 6.74 -9.52
C GLY A 285 7.89 6.19 -8.86
N SER A 286 7.25 5.18 -9.47
CA SER A 286 6.11 4.48 -8.86
C SER A 286 6.50 3.86 -7.52
N THR A 287 5.65 4.01 -6.51
CA THR A 287 5.91 3.47 -5.17
C THR A 287 4.85 2.47 -4.76
N LEU A 288 5.27 1.30 -4.31
CA LEU A 288 4.43 0.25 -3.74
C LEU A 288 4.64 0.19 -2.22
N VAL A 289 3.55 -0.04 -1.50
CA VAL A 289 3.52 -0.18 -0.05
C VAL A 289 3.07 -1.61 0.27
N GLY A 290 3.68 -2.25 1.26
CA GLY A 290 3.37 -3.65 1.57
C GLY A 290 4.40 -4.34 2.46
N ASP A 291 4.47 -5.66 2.35
CA ASP A 291 5.37 -6.50 3.15
C ASP A 291 6.38 -7.22 2.26
N PHE A 292 7.66 -6.93 2.46
CA PHE A 292 8.77 -7.71 1.96
C PHE A 292 8.73 -9.11 2.61
N GLN A 293 8.82 -10.14 1.77
CA GLN A 293 8.84 -11.53 2.23
C GLN A 293 10.26 -12.11 2.19
N ARG A 294 10.88 -12.09 1.01
CA ARG A 294 12.18 -12.70 0.77
C ARG A 294 12.73 -12.31 -0.60
N PHE A 295 14.02 -12.57 -0.79
CA PHE A 295 14.59 -12.65 -2.13
C PHE A 295 14.31 -14.01 -2.77
N LYS A 296 14.25 -14.04 -4.10
CA LYS A 296 14.19 -15.25 -4.91
C LYS A 296 15.16 -15.09 -6.07
N GLY A 297 16.10 -16.02 -6.19
CA GLY A 297 17.13 -15.97 -7.20
C GLY A 297 17.93 -17.25 -7.21
N THR A 298 19.17 -17.15 -7.69
CA THR A 298 20.11 -18.26 -7.66
C THR A 298 20.67 -18.48 -6.26
N GLN A 299 21.25 -19.65 -6.01
CA GLN A 299 21.86 -19.94 -4.71
C GLN A 299 23.01 -18.99 -4.39
N GLU A 300 23.86 -18.68 -5.36
CA GLU A 300 24.98 -17.73 -5.21
C GLU A 300 24.49 -16.33 -4.79
N ASP A 301 23.43 -15.81 -5.42
CA ASP A 301 22.87 -14.50 -5.06
C ASP A 301 22.25 -14.55 -3.64
N LEU A 302 21.56 -15.64 -3.30
CA LEU A 302 20.96 -15.81 -1.97
C LEU A 302 22.01 -15.97 -0.86
N ASP A 303 23.14 -16.63 -1.15
CA ASP A 303 24.26 -16.78 -0.22
C ASP A 303 24.98 -15.45 0.01
N ALA A 304 25.16 -14.64 -1.04
CA ALA A 304 25.67 -13.27 -0.90
C ALA A 304 24.79 -12.42 0.03
N LEU A 305 23.47 -12.62 -0.03
CA LEU A 305 22.47 -11.94 0.78
C LEU A 305 22.23 -12.57 2.15
N ARG A 306 22.86 -13.71 2.47
CA ARG A 306 22.59 -14.47 3.71
C ARG A 306 22.95 -13.72 4.98
N ARG A 307 23.95 -12.83 4.90
CA ARG A 307 24.37 -11.97 6.02
C ARG A 307 23.36 -10.85 6.30
N MET A 308 22.48 -10.57 5.34
CA MET A 308 21.44 -9.57 5.48
C MET A 308 20.30 -10.07 6.34
N LYS A 309 20.24 -9.55 7.56
CA LYS A 309 19.07 -9.69 8.40
C LYS A 309 18.17 -8.48 8.19
N ARG A 310 16.90 -8.72 7.87
CA ARG A 310 15.87 -7.66 7.78
C ARG A 310 15.88 -6.74 9.00
N SER A 311 16.10 -7.29 10.19
CA SER A 311 16.18 -6.53 11.45
C SER A 311 17.25 -5.44 11.43
N ASN A 312 18.33 -5.64 10.67
CA ASN A 312 19.50 -4.77 10.70
C ASN A 312 19.51 -3.77 9.53
N ILE A 313 18.60 -3.89 8.57
CA ILE A 313 18.58 -3.07 7.35
C ILE A 313 17.35 -2.16 7.41
N SER A 314 17.58 -0.86 7.21
CA SER A 314 16.52 0.15 7.07
C SER A 314 16.20 0.41 5.61
N GLN A 315 17.22 0.40 4.74
CA GLN A 315 17.09 0.73 3.34
C GLN A 315 18.06 -0.06 2.47
N MET A 316 17.64 -0.36 1.25
CA MET A 316 18.44 -0.93 0.18
C MET A 316 18.21 -0.10 -1.08
N SER A 317 19.26 0.50 -1.63
CA SER A 317 19.23 1.16 -2.93
C SER A 317 19.88 0.29 -3.99
N VAL A 318 19.35 0.36 -5.21
CA VAL A 318 19.87 -0.39 -6.36
C VAL A 318 20.64 0.57 -7.25
N SER A 319 21.94 0.42 -7.29
CA SER A 319 22.82 1.15 -8.20
C SER A 319 22.98 0.36 -9.50
N HIS A 320 22.33 0.84 -10.55
CA HIS A 320 22.48 0.31 -11.90
C HIS A 320 23.82 0.78 -12.47
N GLN A 321 24.84 -0.07 -12.45
CA GLN A 321 26.08 0.22 -13.18
C GLN A 321 25.79 0.06 -14.68
N ARG A 322 25.43 1.15 -15.35
CA ARG A 322 25.15 1.18 -16.79
C ARG A 322 26.44 1.15 -17.62
N ARG A 323 27.25 0.10 -17.48
CA ARG A 323 28.35 -0.20 -18.42
C ARG A 323 27.73 -0.84 -19.66
N TRP A 324 27.15 0.00 -20.51
CA TRP A 324 26.27 -0.42 -21.60
C TRP A 324 26.94 -1.34 -22.64
N LEU A 325 28.19 -1.07 -23.04
CA LEU A 325 28.88 -1.87 -24.07
C LEU A 325 29.23 -3.30 -23.62
N PRO A 326 29.91 -3.55 -22.49
CA PRO A 326 30.25 -4.91 -22.07
C PRO A 326 29.04 -5.76 -21.65
N GLN A 327 28.01 -5.14 -21.06
CA GLN A 327 26.82 -5.87 -20.60
C GLN A 327 25.88 -6.26 -21.74
N ILE A 328 25.79 -5.46 -22.82
CA ILE A 328 25.04 -5.83 -24.02
C ILE A 328 25.74 -6.97 -24.76
N ILE A 329 27.07 -6.89 -24.96
CA ILE A 329 27.85 -7.97 -25.59
C ILE A 329 27.75 -9.25 -24.75
N GLY A 330 27.88 -9.14 -23.42
CA GLY A 330 27.68 -10.24 -22.49
C GLY A 330 26.26 -10.85 -22.54
N ALA A 331 25.22 -10.01 -22.61
CA ALA A 331 23.83 -10.48 -22.68
C ALA A 331 23.51 -11.19 -24.01
N ILE A 332 24.17 -10.79 -25.10
CA ILE A 332 24.09 -11.47 -26.41
C ILE A 332 24.67 -12.90 -26.32
N ILE A 333 25.75 -13.11 -25.55
CA ILE A 333 26.35 -14.44 -25.28
C ILE A 333 25.75 -15.17 -24.06
N GLY A 334 24.69 -14.62 -23.44
CA GLY A 334 23.94 -15.28 -22.36
C GLY A 334 24.35 -14.94 -20.93
N ALA A 335 25.27 -13.99 -20.71
CA ALA A 335 25.57 -13.48 -19.38
C ALA A 335 24.40 -12.65 -18.82
N LYS A 336 24.05 -12.88 -17.54
CA LYS A 336 23.06 -12.06 -16.83
C LYS A 336 23.78 -10.85 -16.24
N PRO A 337 23.32 -9.61 -16.48
CA PRO A 337 23.98 -8.43 -15.95
C PRO A 337 23.89 -8.41 -14.42
N PHE A 338 24.86 -7.77 -13.78
CA PHE A 338 24.89 -7.60 -12.33
C PHE A 338 24.41 -6.19 -11.96
N VAL A 339 23.84 -6.06 -10.77
CA VAL A 339 23.45 -4.80 -10.14
C VAL A 339 24.10 -4.72 -8.78
N LYS A 340 24.45 -3.50 -8.37
CA LYS A 340 25.05 -3.25 -7.07
C LYS A 340 23.96 -2.83 -6.10
N LEU A 341 23.81 -3.55 -5.02
CA LEU A 341 22.95 -3.18 -3.91
C LEU A 341 23.77 -2.41 -2.88
N VAL A 342 23.27 -1.27 -2.44
CA VAL A 342 23.86 -0.46 -1.37
C VAL A 342 22.87 -0.42 -0.22
N MET A 343 23.24 -1.00 0.92
CA MET A 343 22.36 -1.15 2.07
C MET A 343 22.76 -0.24 3.20
N SER A 344 21.78 0.40 3.82
CA SER A 344 21.99 1.19 5.01
C SER A 344 21.49 0.44 6.23
N SER A 345 22.33 0.40 7.26
CA SER A 345 22.00 -0.20 8.55
C SER A 345 20.85 0.56 9.22
N ARG A 346 20.10 -0.14 10.06
CA ARG A 346 19.10 0.47 10.92
C ARG A 346 19.78 1.10 12.12
N ASP A 347 19.57 2.40 12.28
CA ASP A 347 20.09 3.13 13.42
C ASP A 347 19.20 2.90 14.66
N TYR A 348 19.67 2.12 15.62
CA TYR A 348 19.02 1.88 16.91
C TYR A 348 19.62 2.75 18.05
N ARG A 349 20.44 3.76 17.72
CA ARG A 349 21.37 4.41 18.67
C ARG A 349 20.72 5.35 19.68
N GLU A 350 19.50 5.83 19.46
CA GLU A 350 18.87 6.83 20.35
C GLU A 350 18.36 6.28 21.70
N GLY A 351 18.54 4.99 22.00
CA GLY A 351 18.02 4.36 23.23
C GLY A 351 19.00 3.50 24.04
N ASN A 352 20.29 3.46 23.70
CA ASN A 352 21.24 2.57 24.39
C ASN A 352 22.48 3.32 24.94
N PRO A 353 22.53 3.63 26.25
CA PRO A 353 23.64 4.35 26.89
C PRO A 353 25.00 3.63 26.83
N GLY A 354 25.08 2.38 26.35
CA GLY A 354 26.29 1.56 26.35
C GLY A 354 27.05 1.47 25.01
N TRP A 355 26.72 2.29 24.00
CA TRP A 355 27.35 2.23 22.67
C TRP A 355 28.52 3.22 22.50
N SER A 356 29.75 2.73 22.35
CA SER A 356 30.96 3.55 22.21
C SER A 356 31.14 4.20 20.82
N GLU A 357 31.79 5.36 20.77
CA GLU A 357 32.13 6.13 19.54
C GLU A 357 32.84 5.31 18.47
N ARG A 358 33.71 4.35 18.84
CA ARG A 358 34.38 3.45 17.88
C ARG A 358 33.42 2.51 17.15
N LYS A 359 32.25 2.18 17.72
CA LYS A 359 31.18 1.43 17.04
C LYS A 359 30.22 2.33 16.26
N GLN A 360 30.30 3.65 16.45
CA GLN A 360 29.50 4.63 15.71
C GLN A 360 30.02 4.83 14.27
N GLN A 361 31.29 4.54 14.02
CA GLN A 361 31.96 4.75 12.71
C GLN A 361 31.86 3.55 11.76
N GLU A 362 31.37 2.39 12.22
CA GLU A 362 31.29 1.13 11.46
C GLU A 362 29.87 0.87 10.90
N VAL A 363 29.07 1.93 10.68
CA VAL A 363 27.84 1.84 9.87
C VAL A 363 28.25 1.87 8.41
N MET A 364 28.79 0.73 7.98
CA MET A 364 29.14 0.49 6.60
C MET A 364 27.85 0.44 5.79
N ASN A 365 27.79 1.25 4.73
CA ASN A 365 26.95 0.89 3.60
C ASN A 365 27.52 -0.41 3.04
N GLU A 366 26.89 -1.55 3.32
CA GLU A 366 27.32 -2.80 2.73
C GLU A 366 26.95 -2.79 1.25
N GLU A 367 27.93 -3.10 0.42
CA GLU A 367 27.77 -3.16 -1.02
C GLU A 367 27.83 -4.62 -1.46
N ILE A 368 26.75 -5.09 -2.08
CA ILE A 368 26.63 -6.47 -2.54
C ILE A 368 26.30 -6.46 -4.03
N GLU A 369 27.08 -7.18 -4.83
CA GLU A 369 26.81 -7.37 -6.25
C GLU A 369 25.99 -8.64 -6.46
N VAL A 370 24.85 -8.52 -7.14
CA VAL A 370 23.92 -9.62 -7.42
C VAL A 370 23.47 -9.58 -8.86
N ARG A 371 23.00 -10.70 -9.39
CA ARG A 371 22.42 -10.72 -10.74
C ARG A 371 21.14 -9.91 -10.83
N SER A 372 20.94 -9.23 -11.95
CA SER A 372 19.77 -8.38 -12.25
C SER A 372 18.45 -9.15 -12.27
N GLY A 373 18.51 -10.48 -12.43
CA GLY A 373 17.37 -11.40 -12.41
C GLY A 373 16.96 -11.86 -11.01
N LEU A 374 17.65 -11.40 -9.96
CA LEU A 374 17.19 -11.54 -8.59
C LEU A 374 15.82 -10.86 -8.45
N GLU A 375 14.88 -11.51 -7.77
CA GLU A 375 13.53 -11.01 -7.54
C GLU A 375 13.32 -10.72 -6.05
N VAL A 376 12.62 -9.62 -5.77
CA VAL A 376 12.02 -9.32 -4.47
C VAL A 376 10.61 -9.87 -4.45
N ILE A 377 10.32 -10.74 -3.49
CA ILE A 377 8.97 -11.24 -3.24
C ILE A 377 8.28 -10.29 -2.26
N PHE A 378 7.23 -9.63 -2.71
CA PHE A 378 6.57 -8.55 -1.99
C PHE A 378 5.06 -8.75 -2.01
N ARG A 379 4.41 -8.53 -0.86
CA ARG A 379 2.96 -8.53 -0.72
C ARG A 379 2.48 -7.09 -0.69
N VAL A 380 1.87 -6.63 -1.77
CA VAL A 380 1.31 -5.27 -1.84
C VAL A 380 0.07 -5.18 -0.95
N VAL A 381 -0.13 -4.02 -0.29
CA VAL A 381 -1.34 -3.75 0.51
C VAL A 381 -2.59 -3.97 -0.33
N GLY A 382 -3.64 -4.53 0.29
CA GLY A 382 -4.90 -4.87 -0.38
C GLY A 382 -4.85 -6.12 -1.25
N GLN A 383 -3.68 -6.74 -1.45
CA GLN A 383 -3.54 -7.93 -2.28
C GLN A 383 -3.23 -9.19 -1.47
N SER A 384 -3.94 -10.28 -1.80
CA SER A 384 -3.74 -11.59 -1.17
C SER A 384 -2.54 -12.35 -1.75
N LYS A 385 -2.19 -12.09 -3.02
CA LYS A 385 -1.11 -12.78 -3.73
C LYS A 385 0.23 -12.08 -3.54
N LEU A 386 1.28 -12.89 -3.40
CA LEU A 386 2.66 -12.42 -3.46
C LEU A 386 3.01 -12.08 -4.90
N GLN A 387 3.76 -11.00 -5.08
CA GLN A 387 4.26 -10.55 -6.37
C GLN A 387 5.78 -10.56 -6.41
N ASN A 388 6.33 -10.72 -7.60
CA ASN A 388 7.77 -10.76 -7.83
C ASN A 388 8.19 -9.49 -8.56
N PHE A 389 9.13 -8.76 -7.97
CA PHE A 389 9.70 -7.55 -8.57
C PHE A 389 11.16 -7.82 -8.89
N PRO A 390 11.59 -7.78 -10.15
CA PRO A 390 13.00 -7.84 -10.48
C PRO A 390 13.76 -6.73 -9.74
N VAL A 391 14.90 -7.05 -9.14
CA VAL A 391 15.76 -6.06 -8.48
C VAL A 391 16.15 -4.95 -9.45
N ASN A 392 16.32 -5.26 -10.73
CA ASN A 392 16.61 -4.27 -11.75
C ASN A 392 15.45 -3.29 -12.06
N SER A 393 14.22 -3.55 -11.60
CA SER A 393 13.12 -2.59 -11.69
C SER A 393 12.93 -1.78 -10.41
N ILE A 394 13.74 -2.02 -9.38
CA ILE A 394 13.65 -1.35 -8.09
C ILE A 394 14.75 -0.30 -8.03
N SER A 395 14.43 0.91 -7.60
CA SER A 395 15.42 1.96 -7.30
C SER A 395 15.80 1.95 -5.83
N VAL A 396 14.80 1.88 -4.95
CA VAL A 396 14.97 1.90 -3.49
C VAL A 396 13.94 0.98 -2.84
N MET A 397 14.35 0.26 -1.81
CA MET A 397 13.49 -0.50 -0.91
C MET A 397 13.74 -0.03 0.52
N THR A 398 12.70 0.43 1.21
CA THR A 398 12.74 0.75 2.64
C THR A 398 12.06 -0.36 3.40
N LEU A 399 12.76 -0.91 4.39
CA LEU A 399 12.26 -1.98 5.25
C LEU A 399 11.86 -1.41 6.59
N SER A 400 10.62 -1.66 7.00
CA SER A 400 10.16 -1.42 8.37
C SER A 400 10.78 -2.43 9.35
N ALA A 401 10.90 -2.01 10.61
CA ALA A 401 11.30 -2.85 11.74
C ALA A 401 10.34 -4.02 12.01
#